data_AF-A0A7K2MLX7-F1
#
_entry.id   AF-A0A7K2MLX7-F1
#
_cell.length_a   1.000
_cell.length_b   1.000
_cell.length_c   1.000
_cell.angle_alpha   90.00
_cell.angle_beta   90.00
_cell.angle_gamma   90.00
#
_symmetry.space_group_name_H-M   'P 1'
#
loop_
_entity.id
_entity.type
_entity.pdbx_description
1 polymer ?
#
loop_
_entity_poly.entity_id
_entity_poly.type
_entity_poly.pdbx_seq_one_letter_code
_entity_poly.pdbx_strand_id
1 'polypeptide(L)' 'MHARRKTAALIGAALAPVVAVSLPASSASAHGYISDPPSRQAQCAAGTVSCGDITYEPQSVEGPKGLTSC' A
#
# COMPACT_ATOMS: atom_id res chain seq x y z
N MET A 1 -39.00 -17.46 -19.05
CA MET A 1 -37.89 -17.58 -18.06
C MET A 1 -36.53 -17.13 -18.62
N HIS A 2 -36.12 -17.57 -19.82
CA HIS A 2 -34.79 -17.22 -20.36
C HIS A 2 -34.58 -15.75 -20.76
N ALA A 3 -35.59 -15.07 -21.31
CA ALA A 3 -35.46 -13.67 -21.73
C ALA A 3 -35.15 -12.74 -20.54
N ARG A 4 -35.89 -12.86 -19.43
CA ARG A 4 -35.65 -12.10 -18.20
C ARG A 4 -34.26 -12.37 -17.61
N ARG A 5 -33.78 -13.62 -17.71
CA ARG A 5 -32.44 -14.01 -17.24
C ARG A 5 -31.33 -13.40 -18.11
N LYS A 6 -31.54 -13.30 -19.42
CA LYS A 6 -30.62 -12.63 -20.36
C LYS A 6 -30.59 -11.11 -20.14
N THR A 7 -31.75 -10.48 -19.93
CA THR A 7 -31.84 -9.05 -19.61
C THR A 7 -31.15 -8.71 -18.30
N ALA A 8 -31.35 -9.51 -17.25
CA ALA A 8 -30.66 -9.34 -15.97
C ALA A 8 -29.13 -9.46 -16.11
N ALA A 9 -28.65 -10.41 -16.92
CA ALA A 9 -27.22 -10.59 -17.17
C ALA A 9 -26.60 -9.37 -17.90
N LEU A 10 -27.30 -8.80 -18.89
CA LEU A 10 -26.82 -7.62 -19.61
C LEU A 10 -26.76 -6.38 -18.72
N ILE A 11 -27.78 -6.16 -17.90
CA ILE A 11 -27.81 -5.06 -16.93
C ILE A 11 -26.68 -5.22 -15.91
N GLY A 12 -26.48 -6.43 -15.38
CA GLY A 12 -25.39 -6.73 -14.47
C GLY A 12 -24.01 -6.47 -15.09
N ALA A 13 -23.79 -6.91 -16.33
CA ALA A 13 -22.52 -6.70 -17.05
C ALA A 13 -22.24 -5.21 -17.31
N ALA A 14 -23.28 -4.41 -17.62
CA ALA A 14 -23.15 -2.98 -17.85
C ALA A 14 -22.88 -2.19 -16.56
N LEU A 15 -23.51 -2.58 -15.43
CA LEU A 15 -23.38 -1.87 -14.16
C LEU A 15 -22.13 -2.28 -13.37
N ALA A 16 -21.64 -3.51 -13.52
CA ALA A 16 -20.48 -4.02 -12.78
C ALA A 16 -19.23 -3.11 -12.81
N PRO A 17 -18.75 -2.58 -13.96
CA PRO A 17 -17.57 -1.71 -13.99
C PRO A 17 -17.83 -0.35 -13.33
N VAL A 18 -19.05 0.20 -13.44
CA VAL A 18 -19.42 1.45 -12.76
C VAL A 18 -19.38 1.29 -11.25
N VAL A 19 -19.93 0.17 -10.75
CA VAL A 19 -19.87 -0.18 -9.33
C VAL A 19 -18.42 -0.36 -8.89
N ALA A 20 -17.61 -1.10 -9.65
CA ALA A 20 -16.20 -1.37 -9.31
C ALA A 20 -15.35 -0.09 -9.16
N VAL A 21 -15.54 0.90 -10.03
CA VAL A 21 -14.79 2.18 -9.98
C VAL A 21 -15.36 3.15 -8.93
N SER A 22 -16.65 3.03 -8.59
CA SER A 22 -17.28 3.87 -7.56
C SER A 22 -16.90 3.49 -6.12
N LEU A 23 -16.33 2.31 -5.93
CA LEU A 23 -15.86 1.86 -4.62
C LEU A 23 -14.58 2.62 -4.27
N PRO A 24 -14.44 3.13 -3.02
CA PRO A 24 -13.20 3.74 -2.58
C PRO A 24 -12.05 2.74 -2.70
N ALA A 25 -10.94 3.16 -3.32
CA ALA A 25 -9.72 2.39 -3.28
C ALA A 25 -9.25 2.27 -1.82
N SER A 26 -8.90 1.06 -1.39
CA SER A 26 -8.25 0.87 -0.10
C SER A 26 -6.93 1.65 -0.08
N SER A 27 -6.68 2.41 0.99
CA SER A 27 -5.37 3.02 1.21
C SER A 27 -4.29 1.94 1.22
N ALA A 28 -3.35 2.01 0.29
CA ALA A 28 -2.19 1.13 0.31
C ALA A 28 -1.32 1.53 1.50
N SER A 29 -1.12 0.61 2.45
CA SER A 29 -0.13 0.77 3.53
C SER A 29 1.26 0.51 2.96
N ALA A 30 1.78 1.47 2.21
CA ALA A 30 3.07 1.40 1.54
C ALA A 30 4.15 2.14 2.34
N HIS A 31 4.35 1.73 3.60
CA HIS A 31 5.54 2.11 4.34
C HIS A 31 6.72 1.30 3.82
N GLY A 32 7.90 1.92 3.69
CA GLY A 32 9.08 1.25 3.15
C GLY A 32 10.39 1.90 3.58
N TYR A 33 11.47 1.18 3.32
CA TYR A 33 12.85 1.61 3.55
C TYR A 33 13.76 1.04 2.44
N ILE A 34 14.96 1.59 2.27
CA ILE A 34 15.91 1.12 1.26
C ILE A 34 16.66 -0.09 1.82
N SER A 35 16.40 -1.27 1.26
CA SER A 35 17.06 -2.53 1.63
C SER A 35 18.37 -2.76 0.87
N ASP A 36 18.50 -2.24 -0.36
CA ASP A 36 19.70 -2.37 -1.18
C ASP A 36 19.95 -1.10 -2.04
N PRO A 37 21.10 -0.42 -1.87
CA PRO A 37 22.08 -0.64 -0.82
C PRO A 37 21.47 -0.36 0.58
N PRO A 38 21.87 -1.09 1.63
CA PRO A 38 21.21 -1.04 2.93
C PRO A 38 21.35 0.33 3.60
N SER A 39 20.21 0.98 3.87
CA SER A 39 20.17 2.26 4.60
C SER A 39 20.53 2.11 6.08
N ARG A 40 20.61 3.23 6.81
CA ARG A 40 20.92 3.23 8.26
C ARG A 40 19.88 2.40 9.04
N GLN A 41 18.60 2.66 8.82
CA GLN A 41 17.52 1.92 9.47
C GLN A 41 17.47 0.44 9.03
N ALA A 42 17.90 0.10 7.81
CA ALA A 42 18.04 -1.30 7.40
C ALA A 42 19.14 -2.02 8.21
N GLN A 43 20.28 -1.35 8.44
CA GLN A 43 21.37 -1.87 9.28
C GLN A 43 20.94 -2.00 10.75
N CYS A 44 20.12 -1.07 11.24
CA CYS A 44 19.49 -1.16 12.56
C CYS A 44 18.59 -2.39 12.67
N ALA A 45 17.67 -2.58 11.72
CA ALA A 45 16.78 -3.74 11.70
C ALA A 45 17.54 -5.07 11.54
N ALA A 46 18.68 -5.06 10.85
CA ALA A 46 19.57 -6.22 10.75
C ALA A 46 20.42 -6.48 12.00
N GLY A 47 20.31 -5.63 13.04
CA GLY A 47 21.10 -5.76 14.27
C GLY A 47 22.60 -5.49 14.08
N THR A 48 23.00 -4.84 12.97
CA THR A 48 24.40 -4.48 12.71
C THR A 48 24.87 -3.35 13.63
N VAL A 49 23.94 -2.49 14.05
CA VAL A 49 24.15 -1.38 14.97
C VAL A 49 22.99 -1.30 15.96
N SER A 50 23.27 -0.88 17.20
CA SER A 50 22.23 -0.66 18.21
C SER A 50 21.54 0.68 17.97
N CYS A 51 20.23 0.66 17.72
CA CYS A 51 19.47 1.84 17.28
C CYS A 51 18.16 2.11 18.03
N GLY A 52 17.86 1.36 19.10
CA GLY A 52 16.59 1.48 19.83
C GLY A 52 15.39 1.03 18.99
N ASP A 53 14.27 1.75 19.13
CA ASP A 53 12.96 1.34 18.61
C ASP A 53 12.93 1.17 17.08
N ILE A 54 13.72 1.92 16.33
CA ILE A 54 13.74 1.85 14.85
C ILE A 54 14.19 0.48 14.31
N THR A 55 14.78 -0.36 15.16
CA THR A 55 15.10 -1.76 14.86
C THR A 55 13.85 -2.57 14.48
N TYR A 56 12.70 -2.25 15.07
CA TYR A 56 11.45 -2.99 14.88
C TYR A 56 10.59 -2.44 13.75
N GLU A 57 10.84 -1.20 13.33
CA GLU A 57 10.01 -0.50 12.34
C GLU A 57 10.81 0.35 11.34
N PRO A 58 11.77 -0.24 10.60
CA PRO A 58 12.61 0.50 9.66
C PRO A 58 11.83 1.28 8.59
N GLN A 59 10.59 0.86 8.29
CA GLN A 59 9.69 1.52 7.34
C GLN A 59 9.02 2.81 7.85
N SER A 60 9.17 3.15 9.15
CA SER A 60 8.43 4.23 9.81
C SER A 60 9.17 5.57 9.91
N VAL A 61 10.25 5.76 9.15
CA VAL A 61 10.98 7.05 9.13
C VAL A 61 10.27 8.04 8.21
N GLU A 62 9.09 8.51 8.62
CA GLU A 62 8.27 9.46 7.87
C GLU A 62 8.37 10.88 8.45
N GLY A 63 8.50 11.89 7.59
CA GLY A 63 8.55 13.29 7.98
C GLY A 63 8.05 14.23 6.88
N PRO A 64 7.86 15.53 7.17
CA PRO A 64 7.38 16.50 6.19
C PRO A 64 8.28 16.59 4.94
N LYS A 65 7.69 16.87 3.78
CA LYS A 65 8.43 17.04 2.53
C LYS A 65 9.40 18.24 2.61
N GLY A 66 10.62 18.06 2.11
CA GLY A 66 11.65 19.12 2.03
C GLY A 66 12.78 18.99 3.04
N LEU A 67 12.77 17.96 3.90
CA LEU A 67 13.86 17.65 4.80
C LEU A 67 15.11 17.16 4.05
N THR A 68 16.28 17.46 4.62
CA THR A 68 17.59 16.98 4.15
C THR A 68 18.37 16.24 5.24
N SER A 69 17.79 16.11 6.43
CA SER A 69 18.29 15.27 7.51
C SER A 69 17.98 13.79 7.24
N CYS A 70 18.91 12.92 7.65
CA CYS A 70 18.67 11.49 7.77
C CYS A 70 17.91 11.17 9.05
#